data_AF-A0A6V8I4L1-F1
#
_entry.id   AF-A0A6V8I4L1-F1
#
_cell.length_a   1.000
_cell.length_b   1.000
_cell.length_c   1.000
_cell.angle_alpha   90.00
_cell.angle_beta   90.00
_cell.angle_gamma   90.00
#
_symmetry.space_group_name_H-M   'P 1'
#
loop_
_entity.id
_entity.type
_entity.pdbx_description
1 polymer ?
#
loop_
_entity_poly.entity_id
_entity_poly.type
_entity_poly.pdbx_seq_one_letter_code
_entity_poly.pdbx_strand_id
1 'polypeptide(L)'
;MLLRSSPPVNMPKMRRKWRVKVMILLALLAAYGSIMWYMTHYKPPMERVVIPVEVVRQKTRAGLAAPPAPVPELESAPPVPEIAPPQLVIKGRQ
;
A
#
# COMPACT_ATOMS: atom_id res chain seq x y z
N MET A 1 16.84 60.07 -24.54
CA MET A 1 17.17 60.16 -23.10
C MET A 1 16.73 58.86 -22.42
N LEU A 2 17.66 57.90 -22.25
CA LEU A 2 17.40 56.63 -21.58
C LEU A 2 18.61 56.29 -20.69
N LEU A 3 18.96 57.16 -19.74
CA LEU A 3 20.11 56.92 -18.88
C LEU A 3 19.77 57.40 -17.47
N ARG A 4 19.46 56.44 -16.59
CA ARG A 4 19.18 56.53 -15.13
C ARG A 4 17.72 56.26 -14.74
N SER A 5 17.20 55.07 -15.06
CA SER A 5 16.24 54.46 -14.15
C SER A 5 17.02 53.80 -13.01
N SER A 6 16.71 54.16 -11.77
CA SER A 6 17.29 53.53 -10.58
C SER A 6 16.98 52.02 -10.58
N PRO A 7 17.92 51.14 -10.18
CA PRO A 7 17.67 49.72 -10.15
C PRO A 7 16.49 49.41 -9.21
N PRO A 8 15.57 48.50 -9.60
CA PRO A 8 14.36 48.25 -8.81
C PRO A 8 14.72 47.76 -7.41
N VAL A 9 14.30 48.51 -6.38
CA VAL A 9 14.58 48.25 -4.95
C VAL A 9 14.12 46.85 -4.52
N ASN A 10 13.11 46.30 -5.20
CA ASN A 10 12.53 45.00 -4.87
C ASN A 10 12.98 43.87 -5.83
N MET A 11 14.24 43.87 -6.27
CA MET A 11 14.78 42.69 -6.97
C MET A 11 15.07 41.57 -5.97
N PRO A 12 14.46 40.38 -6.12
CA PRO A 12 14.78 39.24 -5.28
C PRO A 12 16.23 38.82 -5.53
N LYS A 13 17.11 39.12 -4.57
CA LYS A 13 18.53 38.73 -4.61
C LYS A 13 18.66 37.24 -4.91
N MET A 14 19.48 36.89 -5.89
CA MET A 14 19.63 35.52 -6.42
C MET A 14 19.94 34.48 -5.35
N ARG A 15 20.65 34.89 -4.27
CA ARG A 15 20.94 34.09 -3.07
C ARG A 15 19.68 33.61 -2.33
N ARG A 16 18.57 34.35 -2.38
CA ARG A 16 17.34 34.03 -1.65
C ARG A 16 16.52 32.94 -2.34
N LYS A 17 16.54 32.90 -3.68
CA LYS A 17 15.77 31.92 -4.48
C LYS A 17 16.24 30.49 -4.26
N TRP A 18 17.55 30.25 -4.19
CA TRP A 18 18.07 28.90 -3.94
C TRP A 18 17.79 28.42 -2.51
N ARG A 19 17.90 29.31 -1.51
CA ARG A 19 17.55 28.98 -0.12
C ARG A 19 16.09 28.55 0.02
N VAL A 20 15.17 29.25 -0.65
CA VAL A 20 13.75 28.87 -0.65
C VAL A 20 13.55 27.49 -1.28
N LYS A 21 14.21 27.19 -2.41
CA LYS A 21 14.17 25.85 -3.00
C LYS A 21 14.69 24.76 -2.06
N VAL A 22 15.81 25.01 -1.38
CA VAL A 22 16.38 24.06 -0.40
C VAL A 22 15.44 23.84 0.79
N MET A 23 14.84 24.91 1.32
CA MET A 23 13.86 24.81 2.41
C MET A 23 12.62 24.00 2.00
N ILE A 24 12.11 24.22 0.79
CA ILE A 24 10.98 23.45 0.25
C ILE A 24 11.36 21.97 0.12
N LEU A 25 12.54 21.66 -0.43
CA LEU A 25 13.06 20.30 -0.54
C LEU A 25 13.18 19.62 0.82
N LEU A 26 13.72 20.32 1.83
CA LEU A 26 13.83 19.80 3.19
C LEU A 26 12.45 19.53 3.82
N ALA A 27 11.50 20.44 3.64
CA ALA A 27 10.14 20.26 4.16
C ALA A 27 9.45 19.05 3.53
N LEU A 28 9.58 18.88 2.21
CA LEU A 28 9.07 17.71 1.48
C LEU A 28 9.72 16.41 1.99
N LEU A 29 11.04 16.40 2.15
CA LEU A 29 11.77 15.23 2.63
C LEU A 29 11.35 14.85 4.06
N ALA A 30 11.21 15.85 4.94
CA ALA A 30 10.79 15.63 6.32
C ALA A 30 9.35 15.11 6.41
N ALA A 31 8.43 15.67 5.61
CA ALA A 31 7.04 15.22 5.57
C ALA A 31 6.92 13.79 5.02
N TYR A 32 7.63 13.47 3.93
CA TYR A 32 7.62 12.12 3.38
C TYR A 32 8.26 11.12 4.36
N GLY A 33 9.42 11.48 4.93
CA GLY A 33 10.12 10.64 5.90
C GLY A 33 9.29 10.35 7.16
N SER A 34 8.55 11.34 7.69
CA SER A 34 7.71 11.14 8.86
C SER A 34 6.53 10.20 8.57
N ILE A 35 5.88 10.31 7.41
CA ILE A 35 4.81 9.41 6.99
C ILE A 35 5.36 7.99 6.81
N MET A 36 6.51 7.85 6.14
CA MET A 36 7.12 6.54 5.90
C MET A 36 7.54 5.88 7.23
N TRP A 37 8.09 6.67 8.16
CA TRP A 37 8.43 6.21 9.50
C TRP A 37 7.19 5.74 10.26
N TYR A 38 6.12 6.53 10.23
CA TYR A 38 4.85 6.15 10.82
C TYR A 38 4.34 4.83 10.23
N MET A 39 4.26 4.68 8.91
CA MET A 39 3.76 3.43 8.30
C MET A 39 4.62 2.21 8.64
N THR A 40 5.95 2.36 8.69
CA THR A 40 6.88 1.25 8.97
C THR A 40 6.89 0.84 10.45
N HIS A 41 6.63 1.78 11.36
CA HIS A 41 6.68 1.53 12.80
C HIS A 41 5.30 1.49 13.46
N TYR A 42 4.23 1.74 12.69
CA TYR A 42 2.86 1.63 13.17
C TYR A 42 2.54 0.16 13.40
N LYS A 43 2.60 -0.27 14.66
CA LYS A 43 1.97 -1.50 15.08
C LYS A 43 0.49 -1.18 15.32
N PRO A 44 -0.44 -1.74 14.52
CA PRO A 44 -1.85 -1.57 14.82
C PRO A 44 -2.10 -2.11 16.23
N PRO A 45 -2.93 -1.43 17.04
CA PRO A 45 -3.33 -1.94 18.34
C PRO A 45 -4.04 -3.28 18.09
N MET A 46 -3.33 -4.37 18.38
CA MET A 46 -3.88 -5.71 18.33
C MET A 46 -5.08 -5.71 19.27
N GLU A 47 -6.29 -5.77 18.73
CA GLU A 47 -7.49 -6.02 19.51
C GLU A 47 -7.24 -7.31 20.28
N ARG A 48 -6.99 -7.18 21.58
CA ARG A 48 -6.93 -8.32 22.47
C ARG A 48 -8.36 -8.82 22.54
N VAL A 49 -8.69 -9.76 21.67
CA VAL A 49 -9.88 -10.59 21.81
C VAL A 49 -9.73 -11.29 23.16
N VAL A 50 -10.36 -10.72 24.19
CA VAL A 50 -10.50 -11.38 25.49
C VAL A 50 -11.46 -12.52 25.23
N ILE A 51 -10.92 -13.66 24.81
CA ILE A 51 -11.70 -14.89 24.68
C ILE A 51 -12.21 -15.18 26.09
N PRO A 52 -13.53 -15.12 26.33
CA PRO A 52 -14.08 -15.41 27.65
C PRO A 52 -13.67 -16.85 27.99
N VAL A 53 -12.97 -17.03 29.11
CA VAL A 53 -12.46 -18.36 29.53
C VAL A 53 -13.61 -19.36 29.72
N GLU A 54 -14.85 -18.87 29.85
CA GLU A 54 -16.08 -19.66 29.91
C GLU A 54 -16.34 -20.47 28.63
N VAL A 55 -16.13 -19.89 27.43
CA VAL A 55 -16.30 -20.62 26.16
C VAL A 55 -15.13 -21.56 25.84
N VAL A 56 -13.94 -21.31 26.40
CA VAL A 56 -12.79 -22.24 26.26
C VAL A 56 -13.03 -23.53 27.05
N ARG A 57 -13.56 -23.45 28.28
CA ARG A 57 -13.88 -24.65 29.06
C ARG A 57 -14.99 -25.49 28.41
N GLN A 58 -15.97 -24.85 27.78
CA GLN A 58 -17.03 -25.55 27.06
C GLN A 58 -16.49 -26.25 25.79
N LYS A 59 -15.57 -25.61 25.05
CA LYS A 59 -14.93 -26.20 23.85
C LYS A 59 -13.94 -27.33 24.20
N THR A 60 -13.20 -27.24 25.29
CA THR A 60 -12.29 -28.33 25.73
C THR A 60 -13.07 -29.58 26.13
N ARG A 61 -14.26 -29.44 26.71
CA ARG A 61 -15.12 -30.59 27.05
C ARG A 61 -15.85 -31.18 25.84
N ALA A 62 -16.24 -30.33 24.88
CA ALA A 62 -16.86 -30.77 23.62
C ALA A 62 -15.84 -31.37 22.62
N GLY A 63 -14.58 -30.94 22.66
CA GLY A 63 -13.52 -31.45 21.77
C GLY A 63 -13.07 -32.89 22.06
N LEU A 64 -13.38 -33.44 23.23
CA LEU A 64 -13.15 -34.85 23.56
C LEU A 64 -14.31 -35.77 23.15
N ALA A 65 -15.47 -35.21 22.82
CA ALA A 65 -16.70 -35.99 22.57
C ALA A 65 -17.38 -35.68 21.23
N ALA A 66 -16.81 -34.79 20.40
CA ALA A 66 -17.36 -34.49 19.09
C ALA A 66 -16.69 -35.38 18.02
N PRO A 67 -17.45 -36.15 17.23
CA PRO A 67 -16.92 -36.79 16.03
C PRO A 67 -16.34 -35.72 15.09
N PRO A 68 -15.32 -36.04 14.26
CA PRO A 68 -14.67 -35.07 13.40
C PRO A 68 -15.73 -34.33 12.56
N ALA A 69 -15.66 -33.00 12.57
CA ALA A 69 -16.56 -32.16 11.80
C ALA A 69 -16.49 -32.56 10.31
N PRO A 70 -17.63 -32.66 9.61
CA PRO A 70 -17.62 -32.95 8.18
C PRO A 70 -16.86 -31.83 7.47
N VAL A 71 -15.87 -32.23 6.67
CA VAL A 71 -15.11 -31.32 5.80
C VAL A 71 -16.13 -30.66 4.85
N PRO A 72 -16.13 -29.32 4.70
CA PRO A 72 -16.98 -28.68 3.70
C PRO A 72 -16.60 -29.22 2.33
N GLU A 73 -17.54 -29.84 1.62
CA GLU A 73 -17.35 -30.19 0.21
C GLU A 73 -17.11 -28.90 -0.56
N LEU A 74 -15.93 -28.77 -1.17
CA LEU A 74 -15.70 -27.72 -2.15
C LEU A 74 -16.69 -27.92 -3.29
N GLU A 75 -17.54 -26.92 -3.54
CA GLU A 75 -18.33 -26.88 -4.77
C GLU A 75 -17.38 -27.01 -5.97
N SER A 76 -17.71 -27.92 -6.87
CA SER A 76 -16.91 -28.20 -8.05
C SER A 76 -16.86 -26.96 -8.94
N ALA A 77 -15.67 -26.61 -9.42
CA ALA A 77 -15.46 -25.44 -10.26
C ALA A 77 -16.35 -25.51 -11.52
N PRO A 78 -16.95 -24.38 -11.96
CA PRO A 78 -17.76 -24.37 -13.16
C PRO A 78 -16.93 -24.82 -14.38
N PRO A 79 -17.52 -25.58 -15.34
CA PRO A 79 -16.79 -26.11 -16.47
C PRO A 79 -16.22 -24.96 -17.30
N VAL A 80 -14.89 -24.90 -17.38
CA VAL A 80 -14.19 -23.96 -18.26
C VAL A 80 -14.41 -24.46 -19.69
N PRO A 81 -15.01 -23.67 -20.59
CA PRO A 81 -15.13 -24.06 -21.98
C PRO A 81 -13.72 -24.22 -22.58
N GLU A 82 -13.43 -25.43 -23.09
CA GLU A 82 -12.21 -25.71 -23.85
C GLU A 82 -12.23 -24.88 -25.13
N ILE A 83 -11.60 -23.71 -25.09
CA ILE A 83 -11.35 -22.91 -26.27
C ILE A 83 -10.16 -23.55 -26.98
N ALA A 84 -10.41 -24.06 -28.19
CA ALA A 84 -9.36 -24.61 -29.03
C ALA A 84 -8.24 -23.58 -29.22
N PRO A 85 -6.96 -23.97 -29.05
CA PRO A 85 -5.85 -23.03 -29.21
C PRO A 85 -5.86 -22.46 -30.63
N PRO A 86 -5.63 -21.15 -30.80
CA PRO A 86 -5.60 -20.53 -32.11
C PRO A 86 -4.48 -21.16 -32.95
N GLN A 87 -4.81 -21.59 -34.17
CA GLN A 87 -3.82 -22.16 -35.08
C GLN A 87 -2.83 -21.08 -35.49
N LEU A 88 -1.57 -21.25 -35.06
CA LEU A 88 -0.46 -20.40 -35.47
C LEU A 88 -0.07 -20.73 -36.91
N VAL A 89 -0.61 -19.99 -37.87
CA VAL A 89 -0.16 -20.04 -39.27
C VAL A 89 1.19 -19.33 -39.34
N ILE A 90 2.28 -20.11 -39.34
CA ILE A 90 3.60 -19.57 -39.64
C ILE A 90 3.64 -19.29 -41.13
N LYS A 91 3.49 -18.00 -41.49
CA LYS A 91 3.62 -17.53 -42.87
C LYS A 91 5.09 -17.67 -43.31
N GLY A 92 5.43 -18.83 -43.85
CA GLY A 92 6.69 -19.06 -44.53
C GLY A 92 6.83 -18.09 -45.71
N ARG A 93 7.94 -17.35 -45.73
CA ARG A 93 8.44 -16.61 -46.89
C ARG A 93 8.69 -17.59 -48.03
N GLN A 94 7.96 -17.44 -49.13
CA GLN A 94 8.47 -17.65 -50.48
C GLN A 94 8.75 -16.28 -51.09
#